data_AF-A0A6N8S569-F1
#
_entry.id   AF-A0A6N8S569-F1
#
_cell.length_a   1.000
_cell.length_b   1.000
_cell.length_c   1.000
_cell.angle_alpha   90.00
_cell.angle_beta   90.00
_cell.angle_gamma   90.00
#
_symmetry.space_group_name_H-M   'P 1'
#
loop_
_entity.id
_entity.type
_entity.pdbx_description
1 polymer ?
#
loop_
_entity_poly.entity_id
_entity_poly.type
_entity_poly.pdbx_seq_one_letter_code
_entity_poly.pdbx_strand_id
1 'polypeptide(L)' 'MNPAIVELTVEEMLADPVVQLVMKSDKIVADDIRQILREARQRRGAPPSSPGESELHQGAANPDPAASHGFP' A
#
# COMPACT_ATOMS: atom_id res chain seq x y z
N MET A 1 10.57 -35.26 1.17
CA MET A 1 9.76 -34.68 0.08
C MET A 1 9.21 -33.36 0.62
N ASN A 2 9.77 -32.21 0.25
CA ASN A 2 9.18 -30.92 0.60
C ASN A 2 7.91 -30.80 -0.26
N PRO A 3 6.69 -30.65 0.29
CA PRO A 3 5.55 -30.35 -0.56
C PRO A 3 5.85 -29.00 -1.20
N ALA A 4 6.06 -28.98 -2.51
CA ALA A 4 6.12 -27.73 -3.25
C ALA A 4 4.81 -27.02 -2.94
N ILE A 5 4.88 -25.94 -2.15
CA ILE A 5 3.77 -25.03 -1.98
C ILE A 5 3.64 -24.37 -3.36
N VAL A 6 2.82 -24.98 -4.20
CA VAL A 6 2.46 -24.40 -5.49
C VAL A 6 1.66 -23.16 -5.15
N GLU A 7 2.24 -21.98 -5.40
CA GLU A 7 1.48 -20.74 -5.35
C GLU A 7 0.44 -20.80 -6.47
N LEU A 8 -0.77 -21.23 -6.13
CA LEU A 8 -1.89 -21.29 -7.04
C LEU A 8 -2.23 -19.85 -7.49
N THR A 9 -2.19 -19.62 -8.80
CA THR A 9 -2.58 -18.32 -9.36
C THR A 9 -4.09 -18.12 -9.25
N VAL A 10 -4.52 -16.87 -9.27
CA VAL A 10 -5.96 -16.53 -9.20
C VAL A 10 -6.68 -17.08 -10.44
N GLU A 11 -6.03 -17.08 -11.59
CA GLU A 11 -6.54 -17.63 -12.83
C GLU A 11 -6.77 -19.15 -12.72
N GLU A 12 -5.84 -19.89 -12.12
CA GLU A 12 -6.00 -21.33 -11.87
C GLU A 12 -7.12 -21.60 -10.86
N MET A 13 -7.23 -20.80 -9.81
CA MET A 13 -8.33 -20.89 -8.85
C MET A 13 -9.69 -20.62 -9.51
N LEU A 14 -9.79 -19.61 -10.38
CA LEU A 14 -11.03 -19.27 -11.08
C LEU A 14 -11.41 -20.29 -12.17
N ALA A 15 -10.43 -21.04 -12.68
CA ALA A 15 -10.66 -22.13 -13.60
C ALA A 15 -11.17 -23.41 -12.90
N ASP A 16 -11.07 -23.49 -11.57
CA ASP A 16 -11.50 -24.66 -10.80
C ASP A 16 -13.04 -24.88 -10.88
N PRO A 17 -13.51 -26.09 -11.21
CA PRO A 17 -14.94 -26.38 -11.36
C PRO A 17 -15.78 -26.17 -10.09
N VAL A 18 -15.21 -26.41 -8.90
CA VAL A 18 -15.89 -26.17 -7.61
C VAL A 18 -16.04 -24.68 -7.39
N VAL A 19 -14.98 -23.91 -7.66
CA VAL A 19 -15.02 -22.44 -7.57
C VAL A 19 -16.06 -21.87 -8.54
N GLN A 20 -16.09 -22.33 -9.79
CA GLN A 20 -17.11 -21.91 -10.77
C GLN A 20 -18.54 -22.25 -10.31
N LEU A 21 -18.75 -23.41 -9.70
CA LEU A 21 -20.06 -23.82 -9.19
C LEU A 21 -20.53 -22.91 -8.04
N VAL A 22 -19.63 -22.60 -7.11
CA VAL A 22 -19.90 -21.67 -6.00
C VAL A 22 -20.20 -20.28 -6.55
N MET A 23 -19.35 -19.74 -7.41
CA MET A 23 -19.55 -18.43 -8.04
C MET A 23 -20.90 -18.34 -8.75
N LYS A 24 -21.30 -19.38 -9.49
CA LYS A 24 -22.60 -19.42 -10.16
C LYS A 24 -23.77 -19.43 -9.18
N SER A 25 -23.62 -20.11 -8.05
CA SER A 25 -24.63 -20.20 -6.99
C SER A 25 -24.82 -18.85 -6.29
N ASP A 26 -23.71 -18.18 -5.99
CA ASP A 26 -23.66 -16.88 -5.29
C ASP A 26 -23.77 -15.66 -6.22
N LYS A 27 -23.94 -15.86 -7.54
CA LYS A 27 -24.01 -14.79 -8.55
C LYS A 27 -22.75 -13.90 -8.61
N ILE A 28 -21.59 -14.48 -8.33
CA ILE A 28 -20.29 -13.78 -8.35
C ILE A 28 -19.68 -13.89 -9.75
N VAL A 29 -19.13 -12.78 -10.25
CA VAL A 29 -18.44 -12.72 -11.55
C VAL A 29 -16.93 -12.77 -11.33
N ALA A 30 -16.22 -13.48 -12.21
CA ALA A 30 -14.76 -13.61 -12.14
C ALA A 30 -14.04 -12.25 -12.20
N ASP A 31 -14.62 -11.29 -12.92
CA ASP A 31 -14.04 -9.96 -13.06
C ASP A 31 -14.07 -9.16 -11.75
N ASP A 32 -15.13 -9.30 -10.94
CA ASP A 32 -15.22 -8.67 -9.62
C ASP A 32 -14.10 -9.15 -8.70
N ILE A 33 -13.83 -10.46 -8.69
CA ILE A 33 -12.74 -11.04 -7.90
C ILE A 33 -11.40 -10.46 -8.32
N ARG A 34 -11.16 -10.36 -9.64
CA ARG A 34 -9.93 -9.75 -10.19
C ARG A 34 -9.82 -8.28 -9.82
N GLN A 35 -10.91 -7.54 -9.87
CA GLN A 35 -10.93 -6.12 -9.49
C GLN A 35 -10.60 -5.96 -8.00
N ILE A 36 -11.27 -6.70 -7.11
CA ILE A 36 -11.02 -6.66 -5.67
C ILE A 36 -9.56 -6.98 -5.38
N LEU A 37 -8.99 -7.98 -6.05
CA LEU A 37 -7.59 -8.36 -5.86
C LEU A 37 -6.63 -7.25 -6.32
N ARG A 38 -6.91 -6.62 -7.47
CA ARG A 38 -6.14 -5.47 -7.96
C ARG A 38 -6.19 -4.32 -6.96
N GLU A 39 -7.37 -3.98 -6.47
CA GLU A 39 -7.56 -2.92 -5.47
C GLU A 39 -6.83 -3.24 -4.15
N ALA A 40 -6.95 -4.47 -3.66
CA ALA A 40 -6.26 -4.91 -2.44
C ALA A 40 -4.74 -4.82 -2.58
N ARG A 41 -4.19 -5.22 -3.74
CA ARG A 41 -2.76 -5.12 -4.03
C ARG A 41 -2.30 -3.66 -4.12
N GLN A 42 -3.10 -2.79 -4.75
CA GLN A 42 -2.83 -1.36 -4.81
C GLN A 42 -2.82 -0.72 -3.41
N ARG A 43 -3.80 -1.06 -2.56
CA ARG A 43 -3.87 -0.56 -1.18
C ARG A 43 -2.72 -1.07 -0.30
N ARG A 44 -2.26 -2.31 -0.53
CA ARG A 44 -1.10 -2.89 0.18
C ARG A 44 0.24 -2.30 -0.31
N GLY A 45 0.30 -1.86 -1.56
CA GLY A 45 1.48 -1.22 -2.16
C GLY A 45 1.53 0.30 -2.00
N ALA A 46 0.45 0.94 -1.58
CA ALA A 46 0.45 2.37 -1.29
C ALA A 46 1.24 2.62 0.01
N PRO A 47 2.36 3.36 -0.02
CA PRO A 47 2.90 3.91 1.22
C PRO A 47 1.80 4.75 1.88
N PRO A 48 1.75 4.86 3.22
CA PRO A 48 0.87 5.82 3.85
C PRO A 48 1.23 7.19 3.27
N SER A 49 0.40 7.67 2.37
CA SER A 49 0.40 9.07 1.98
C SER A 49 -0.19 9.77 3.18
N SER A 50 0.64 10.00 4.20
CA SER A 50 0.32 10.93 5.27
C SER A 50 0.00 12.25 4.59
N PRO A 51 -1.23 12.78 4.68
CA PRO A 51 -1.48 14.18 4.39
C PRO A 51 -0.90 14.95 5.57
N GLY A 52 0.42 15.12 5.54
CA GLY A 52 1.17 16.03 6.39
C GLY A 52 1.66 17.18 5.51
N GLU A 53 0.71 17.91 4.95
CA GLU A 53 0.97 19.15 4.24
C GLU A 53 1.66 20.12 5.20
N SER A 54 2.94 20.33 4.92
CA SER A 54 3.62 21.61 4.87
C SER A 54 2.79 22.84 5.21
N GLU A 55 2.69 23.19 6.49
CA GLU A 55 2.36 24.58 6.86
C GLU A 55 2.90 24.96 8.25
N LEU A 56 4.23 25.00 8.41
CA LEU A 56 4.88 25.88 9.39
C LEU A 56 6.25 26.34 8.84
N HIS A 57 6.23 27.07 7.72
CA HIS A 57 7.26 28.09 7.52
C HIS A 57 6.93 29.24 8.47
N GLN A 58 7.74 29.45 9.51
CA GLN A 58 8.34 30.76 9.84
C GLN A 58 8.89 30.78 11.28
N GLY A 59 10.18 31.11 11.38
CA GLY A 59 10.66 31.95 12.48
C GLY A 59 11.35 31.25 13.64
N ALA A 60 12.61 30.84 13.44
CA ALA A 60 13.67 31.05 14.42
C ALA A 60 15.01 30.76 13.76
N ALA A 61 15.51 31.73 12.99
CA ALA A 61 16.95 31.89 12.86
C ALA A 61 17.48 32.08 14.29
N ASN A 62 18.19 31.10 14.83
CA ASN A 62 19.08 31.32 15.96
C ASN A 62 20.38 31.88 15.39
N PRO A 63 20.67 33.19 15.48
CA PRO A 63 22.05 33.63 15.38
C PRO A 63 22.74 33.20 16.69
N ASP A 64 23.70 32.30 16.54
CA ASP A 64 24.72 31.99 17.55
C ASP A 64 25.45 33.30 17.91
N PRO A 65 25.43 33.81 19.15
CA PRO A 65 26.17 35.01 19.50
C PRO A 65 27.65 34.65 19.72
N ALA A 66 28.36 34.42 18.61
CA ALA A 66 29.81 34.55 18.57
C ALA A 66 30.19 36.04 18.63
N ALA A 67 30.03 36.66 19.80
CA ALA A 67 30.53 38.00 20.08
C ALA A 67 31.78 37.90 20.96
N SER A 68 32.90 37.59 20.30
CA SER A 68 34.24 37.97 20.74
C SER A 68 34.61 39.26 20.00
N HIS A 69 35.20 40.24 20.71
CA HIS A 69 35.63 41.63 20.37
C HIS A 69 34.82 42.64 21.21
N GLY A 70 35.35 43.55 22.02
CA GLY A 70 36.72 44.01 22.25
C GLY A 70 36.67 45.53 22.53
N PHE A 71 37.16 45.97 23.70
CA PHE A 71 37.54 47.36 24.09
C PHE A 71 36.44 48.44 24.05
N PRO A 72 36.55 49.58 24.78
CA PRO A 72 37.73 50.43 25.04
C PRO A 72 38.50 50.18 26.34
#